data_AF-A0A2L1SC34-F1
#
_entry.id   AF-A0A2L1SC34-F1
#
_cell.length_a   1.000
_cell.length_b   1.000
_cell.length_c   1.000
_cell.angle_alpha   90.00
_cell.angle_beta   90.00
_cell.angle_gamma   90.00
#
_symmetry.space_group_name_H-M   'P 1'
#
loop_
_entity.id
_entity.type
_entity.pdbx_description
1 polymer ?
#
loop_
_entity_poly.entity_id
_entity_poly.type
_entity_poly.pdbx_seq_one_letter_code
_entity_poly.pdbx_strand_id
1 'polypeptide(L)'
;MAARAAERMSTQERTSLLAQCRRMESDHDIHTPQDYAGFSRLDETFHHTIAVASGNTVIKDALSALHLHVHLFRMSQPPTAVSDAIEEHSRIAQAIAAADPQAAADAMRNHILRSQSRFA
;
A
#
# COMPACT_ATOMS: atom_id res chain seq x y z
N MET A 1 11.57 1.02 -3.85
CA MET A 1 11.00 -0.20 -3.26
C MET A 1 10.06 -0.91 -4.23
N ALA A 2 8.95 -0.29 -4.62
CA ALA A 2 7.97 -0.89 -5.55
C ALA A 2 8.57 -1.34 -6.89
N ALA A 3 9.46 -0.55 -7.50
CA ALA A 3 10.24 -0.97 -8.67
C ALA A 3 10.99 -2.30 -8.45
N ARG A 4 11.75 -2.39 -7.36
CA ARG A 4 12.52 -3.60 -7.02
C ARG A 4 11.60 -4.79 -6.71
N ALA A 5 10.44 -4.56 -6.09
CA ALA A 5 9.44 -5.61 -5.91
C ALA A 5 8.90 -6.11 -7.26
N ALA A 6 8.59 -5.21 -8.20
CA ALA A 6 8.18 -5.57 -9.56
C ALA A 6 9.27 -6.39 -10.28
N GLU A 7 10.55 -6.04 -10.15
CA GLU A 7 11.67 -6.78 -10.74
C GLU A 7 11.86 -8.19 -10.14
N ARG A 8 11.62 -8.35 -8.83
CA ARG A 8 12.07 -9.52 -8.06
C ARG A 8 10.98 -10.52 -7.73
N MET A 9 9.73 -10.08 -7.59
CA MET A 9 8.62 -10.97 -7.24
C MET A 9 8.38 -11.99 -8.34
N SER A 10 8.23 -13.24 -7.93
CA SER A 10 7.70 -14.31 -8.77
C SER A 10 6.24 -14.03 -9.19
N THR A 11 5.78 -14.72 -10.23
CA THR A 11 4.38 -14.65 -10.67
C THR A 11 3.40 -14.99 -9.53
N GLN A 12 3.75 -15.94 -8.67
CA GLN A 12 2.92 -16.33 -7.53
C GLN A 12 2.84 -15.21 -6.48
N GLU A 13 3.96 -14.57 -6.16
CA GLU A 13 4.00 -13.45 -5.21
C GLU A 13 3.23 -12.25 -5.75
N ARG A 14 3.37 -11.92 -7.03
CA ARG A 14 2.60 -10.85 -7.70
C ARG A 14 1.09 -11.13 -7.65
N THR A 15 0.69 -12.38 -7.90
CA THR A 15 -0.72 -12.80 -7.83
C THR A 15 -1.25 -12.69 -6.40
N SER A 16 -0.45 -13.07 -5.40
CA SER A 16 -0.83 -12.93 -3.99
C SER A 16 -0.99 -11.46 -3.59
N LEU A 17 -0.08 -10.58 -4.02
CA LEU A 17 -0.16 -9.14 -3.74
C LEU A 17 -1.44 -8.52 -4.32
N LEU A 18 -1.78 -8.86 -5.57
CA LEU A 18 -3.05 -8.44 -6.17
C LEU A 18 -4.27 -8.94 -5.38
N ALA A 19 -4.25 -10.19 -4.93
CA ALA A 19 -5.33 -10.73 -4.11
C ALA A 19 -5.46 -10.01 -2.77
N GLN A 20 -4.34 -9.62 -2.14
CA GLN A 20 -4.35 -8.80 -0.92
C GLN A 20 -5.01 -7.43 -1.15
N CYS A 21 -4.69 -6.75 -2.25
CA CYS A 21 -5.35 -5.48 -2.61
C CYS A 21 -6.85 -5.65 -2.84
N ARG A 22 -7.28 -6.69 -3.55
CA ARG A 22 -8.71 -6.96 -3.78
C ARG A 22 -9.47 -7.21 -2.48
N ARG A 23 -8.83 -7.79 -1.47
CA ARG A 23 -9.44 -7.96 -0.15
C ARG A 23 -9.68 -6.62 0.55
N MET A 24 -8.77 -5.65 0.37
CA MET A 24 -9.01 -4.29 0.85
C MET A 24 -10.20 -3.64 0.13
N GLU A 25 -10.30 -3.82 -1.18
CA GLU A 25 -11.43 -3.32 -1.98
C GLU A 25 -12.76 -3.94 -1.54
N SER A 26 -12.80 -5.20 -1.10
CA SER A 26 -14.04 -5.82 -0.62
C SER A 26 -14.44 -5.43 0.81
N ASP A 27 -13.49 -5.09 1.67
CA ASP A 27 -13.70 -4.76 3.10
C ASP A 27 -13.65 -3.23 3.38
N HIS A 28 -13.86 -2.39 2.36
CA HIS A 28 -13.57 -0.96 2.45
C HIS A 28 -14.65 -0.06 3.07
N ASP A 29 -15.83 -0.62 3.37
CA ASP A 29 -16.91 0.12 4.03
C ASP A 29 -16.54 0.38 5.50
N ILE A 30 -15.93 1.53 5.76
CA ILE A 30 -15.54 1.95 7.10
C ILE A 30 -16.71 2.63 7.79
N HIS A 31 -17.42 1.87 8.64
CA HIS A 31 -18.53 2.39 9.44
C HIS A 31 -18.22 2.42 10.94
N THR A 32 -17.25 1.62 11.37
CA THR A 32 -16.86 1.47 12.77
C THR A 32 -15.34 1.56 12.94
N PRO A 33 -14.85 1.85 14.17
CA PRO A 33 -13.43 1.74 14.47
C PRO A 33 -12.85 0.33 14.21
N GLN A 34 -13.68 -0.71 14.30
CA GLN A 34 -13.27 -2.09 14.04
C GLN A 34 -12.99 -2.33 12.55
N ASP A 35 -13.82 -1.77 11.66
CA ASP A 35 -13.64 -1.86 10.20
C ASP A 35 -12.34 -1.15 9.80
N TYR A 36 -12.09 0.02 10.40
CA TYR A 36 -10.84 0.75 10.21
C TYR A 36 -9.62 -0.04 10.68
N ALA A 37 -9.69 -0.72 11.83
CA ALA A 37 -8.62 -1.59 12.31
C ALA A 37 -8.37 -2.78 11.36
N GLY A 38 -9.43 -3.32 10.74
CA GLY A 38 -9.33 -4.33 9.70
C GLY A 38 -8.56 -3.84 8.48
N PHE A 39 -8.95 -2.67 7.94
CA PHE A 39 -8.26 -2.00 6.85
C PHE A 39 -6.79 -1.72 7.18
N SER A 40 -6.50 -1.18 8.37
CA SER A 40 -5.15 -0.88 8.83
C SER A 40 -4.21 -2.08 8.76
N ARG A 41 -4.68 -3.24 9.23
CA ARG A 41 -3.86 -4.46 9.21
C ARG A 41 -3.59 -4.93 7.78
N LEU A 42 -4.56 -4.78 6.89
CA LEU A 42 -4.38 -5.09 5.47
C LEU A 42 -3.38 -4.12 4.82
N ASP A 43 -3.52 -2.82 5.07
CA ASP A 43 -2.63 -1.74 4.64
C ASP A 43 -1.17 -2.03 5.05
N GLU A 44 -0.93 -2.37 6.32
CA GLU A 44 0.39 -2.77 6.82
C GLU A 44 0.95 -4.00 6.10
N THR A 45 0.13 -5.04 5.94
CA THR A 45 0.54 -6.29 5.28
C THR A 45 0.96 -6.04 3.82
N PHE A 46 0.25 -5.16 3.12
CA PHE A 46 0.56 -4.80 1.75
C PHE A 46 1.92 -4.10 1.63
N HIS A 47 2.15 -3.06 2.44
CA HIS A 47 3.44 -2.36 2.43
C HIS A 47 4.59 -3.25 2.87
N HIS A 48 4.37 -4.10 3.87
CA HIS A 48 5.36 -5.07 4.31
C HIS A 48 5.75 -6.05 3.19
N THR A 49 4.77 -6.58 2.46
CA THR A 49 5.01 -7.53 1.36
C THR A 49 5.88 -6.89 0.27
N ILE A 50 5.60 -5.63 -0.12
CA ILE A 50 6.40 -4.89 -1.11
C ILE A 50 7.82 -4.63 -0.57
N ALA A 51 7.95 -4.31 0.72
CA ALA A 51 9.25 -4.06 1.35
C ALA A 51 10.13 -5.31 1.37
N VAL A 52 9.60 -6.45 1.81
CA VAL A 52 10.31 -7.74 1.82
C VAL A 52 10.75 -8.12 0.41
N ALA A 53 9.85 -8.04 -0.57
CA ALA A 53 10.16 -8.37 -1.95
C ALA A 53 11.27 -7.49 -2.56
N SER A 54 11.36 -6.23 -2.13
CA SER A 54 12.40 -5.30 -2.61
C SER A 54 13.83 -5.68 -2.20
N GLY A 55 14.00 -6.56 -1.21
CA GLY A 55 15.30 -7.02 -0.73
C GLY A 55 16.16 -5.97 0.00
N ASN A 56 15.62 -4.77 0.27
CA ASN A 56 16.35 -3.70 0.93
C ASN A 56 15.92 -3.58 2.41
N THR A 57 16.68 -4.24 3.30
CA THR A 57 16.42 -4.30 4.74
C THR A 57 16.55 -2.95 5.45
N VAL A 58 17.40 -2.04 4.94
CA VAL A 58 17.55 -0.68 5.50
C VAL A 58 16.32 0.18 5.19
N ILE A 59 15.76 0.03 3.99
CA ILE A 59 14.51 0.72 3.62
C ILE A 59 13.31 0.12 4.36
N LYS A 60 13.32 -1.18 4.70
CA LYS A 60 12.24 -1.84 5.46
C LYS A 60 11.93 -1.11 6.77
N ASP A 61 12.95 -0.77 7.57
CA ASP A 61 12.76 -0.16 8.90
C ASP A 61 12.33 1.31 8.79
N ALA A 62 12.88 2.06 7.84
CA ALA A 62 12.45 3.43 7.54
C ALA A 62 11.00 3.48 7.02
N LEU A 63 10.58 2.47 6.24
CA LEU A 63 9.21 2.40 5.74
C LEU A 63 8.22 1.99 6.83
N SER A 64 8.58 1.10 7.75
CA SER A 64 7.74 0.77 8.91
C SER A 64 7.49 2.01 9.78
N ALA A 65 8.52 2.83 10.00
CA ALA A 65 8.38 4.10 10.71
C ALA A 65 7.46 5.08 9.95
N LEU A 66 7.63 5.24 8.62
CA LEU A 66 6.77 6.11 7.81
C LEU A 66 5.33 5.59 7.73
N HIS A 67 5.14 4.28 7.70
CA HIS A 67 3.84 3.62 7.64
C HIS A 67 3.03 3.88 8.91
N LEU A 68 3.66 3.82 10.10
CA LEU A 68 3.03 4.23 11.35
C LEU A 68 2.50 5.67 11.31
N HIS A 69 3.26 6.60 10.71
CA HIS A 69 2.80 7.98 10.55
C HIS A 69 1.60 8.07 9.61
N VAL A 70 1.68 7.50 8.40
CA VAL A 70 0.57 7.55 7.43
C VAL A 70 -0.70 6.90 8.01
N HIS A 71 -0.57 5.82 8.77
CA HIS A 71 -1.67 5.13 9.43
C HIS A 71 -2.36 5.99 10.51
N LEU A 72 -1.58 6.58 11.43
CA LEU A 72 -2.10 7.45 12.49
C LEU A 72 -2.82 8.68 11.93
N PHE A 73 -2.36 9.20 10.80
CA PHE A 73 -3.01 10.34 10.16
C PHE A 73 -4.28 9.95 9.41
N ARG A 74 -4.32 8.79 8.76
CA ARG A 74 -5.53 8.30 8.08
C ARG A 74 -6.69 8.06 9.06
N MET A 75 -6.40 7.82 10.34
CA MET A 75 -7.40 7.77 11.44
C MET A 75 -8.09 9.11 11.69
N SER A 76 -7.43 10.24 11.42
CA SER A 76 -7.98 11.57 11.67
C SER A 76 -8.58 12.23 10.43
N GLN A 77 -8.64 11.52 9.31
CA GLN A 77 -9.16 12.01 8.03
C GLN A 77 -10.60 11.53 7.77
N PRO A 78 -11.34 12.18 6.84
CA PRO A 78 -12.66 11.72 6.43
C PRO A 78 -12.62 10.28 5.88
N PRO A 79 -13.75 9.53 5.95
CA PRO A 79 -13.83 8.16 5.45
C PRO A 79 -13.37 7.98 3.99
N THR A 80 -13.50 9.03 3.16
CA THR A 80 -13.04 9.04 1.76
C THR A 80 -11.53 8.82 1.61
N ALA A 81 -10.73 9.09 2.65
CA ALA A 81 -9.29 8.85 2.63
C ALA A 81 -8.94 7.35 2.52
N VAL A 82 -9.80 6.47 3.00
CA VAL A 82 -9.63 5.01 2.88
C VAL A 82 -9.92 4.57 1.45
N SER A 83 -11.03 5.00 0.86
CA SER A 83 -11.37 4.71 -0.54
C SER A 83 -10.29 5.19 -1.51
N ASP A 84 -9.78 6.41 -1.32
CA ASP A 84 -8.65 6.94 -2.09
C ASP A 84 -7.39 6.08 -1.99
N ALA A 85 -7.03 5.65 -0.77
CA ALA A 85 -5.85 4.83 -0.54
C ALA A 85 -5.98 3.46 -1.22
N ILE A 86 -7.18 2.88 -1.23
CA ILE A 86 -7.46 1.60 -1.88
C ILE A 86 -7.27 1.72 -3.40
N GLU A 87 -7.78 2.77 -4.03
CA GLU A 87 -7.53 3.00 -5.46
C GLU A 87 -6.03 3.15 -5.76
N GLU A 88 -5.31 3.86 -4.90
CA GLU A 88 -3.86 4.04 -5.02
C GLU A 88 -3.10 2.71 -4.87
N HIS A 89 -3.48 1.85 -3.91
CA HIS A 89 -2.91 0.51 -3.77
C HIS A 89 -3.20 -0.37 -4.98
N SER A 90 -4.41 -0.30 -5.53
CA SER A 90 -4.78 -1.05 -6.72
C SER A 90 -3.86 -0.72 -7.90
N ARG A 91 -3.56 0.57 -8.13
CA ARG A 91 -2.61 1.01 -9.17
C ARG A 91 -1.20 0.47 -8.93
N ILE A 92 -0.72 0.49 -7.68
CA ILE A 92 0.60 -0.06 -7.31
C ILE A 92 0.66 -1.56 -7.58
N ALA A 93 -0.35 -2.31 -7.12
CA ALA A 93 -0.40 -3.76 -7.27
C ALA A 93 -0.51 -4.19 -8.73
N GLN A 94 -1.29 -3.46 -9.55
CA GLN A 94 -1.38 -3.69 -10.99
C GLN A 94 -0.03 -3.48 -11.68
N ALA A 95 0.69 -2.40 -11.38
CA ALA A 95 2.01 -2.14 -11.94
C ALA A 95 3.04 -3.22 -11.54
N ILE A 96 3.04 -3.64 -10.27
CA ILE A 96 3.90 -4.74 -9.79
C ILE A 96 3.54 -6.06 -10.49
N ALA A 97 2.25 -6.34 -10.66
CA ALA A 97 1.80 -7.56 -11.32
C ALA A 97 2.15 -7.60 -12.81
N ALA A 98 2.10 -6.45 -13.48
CA ALA A 98 2.56 -6.29 -14.86
C ALA A 98 4.09 -6.38 -15.01
N ALA A 99 4.84 -6.53 -13.91
CA ALA A 99 6.29 -6.51 -13.90
C ALA A 99 6.88 -5.19 -14.43
N ASP A 100 6.18 -4.06 -14.23
CA ASP A 100 6.61 -2.74 -14.68
C ASP A 100 7.25 -1.97 -13.51
N PRO A 101 8.59 -1.91 -13.42
CA PRO A 101 9.26 -1.30 -12.28
C PRO A 101 9.05 0.21 -12.24
N GLN A 102 9.00 0.86 -13.40
CA GLN A 102 8.86 2.30 -13.50
C GLN A 102 7.45 2.72 -13.06
N ALA A 103 6.41 2.09 -13.63
CA ALA A 103 5.03 2.35 -13.23
C ALA A 103 4.81 2.06 -11.73
N ALA A 104 5.42 1.00 -11.18
CA ALA A 104 5.32 0.68 -9.77
C ALA A 104 5.96 1.75 -8.88
N ALA A 105 7.12 2.29 -9.27
CA ALA A 105 7.76 3.39 -8.55
C ALA A 105 6.92 4.67 -8.59
N ASP A 106 6.41 5.03 -9.76
CA ASP A 106 5.61 6.25 -9.95
C ASP A 106 4.29 6.17 -9.17
N ALA A 107 3.61 5.02 -9.20
CA ALA A 107 2.40 4.78 -8.43
C ALA A 107 2.64 4.91 -6.91
N MET A 108 3.72 4.30 -6.39
CA MET A 108 4.07 4.40 -4.97
C MET A 108 4.45 5.83 -4.56
N ARG A 109 5.18 6.55 -5.43
CA ARG A 109 5.52 7.95 -5.20
C ARG A 109 4.25 8.81 -5.11
N ASN A 110 3.33 8.64 -6.04
CA ASN A 110 2.06 9.37 -6.05
C ASN A 110 1.21 9.06 -4.82
N HIS A 111 1.13 7.81 -4.39
CA HIS A 111 0.44 7.43 -3.15
C HIS A 111 1.01 8.15 -1.92
N ILE A 112 2.34 8.19 -1.78
CA ILE A 112 3.00 8.89 -0.67
C ILE A 112 2.74 10.41 -0.74
N LEU A 113 2.85 11.01 -1.93
CA LEU A 113 2.60 12.45 -2.11
C LEU A 113 1.14 12.83 -1.86
N ARG A 114 0.18 12.01 -2.29
CA ARG A 114 -1.25 12.25 -2.03
C ARG A 114 -1.57 12.08 -0.55
N SER A 115 -1.02 11.05 0.08
CA SER A 115 -1.08 10.88 1.53
C SER A 115 -0.48 12.09 2.25
N GLN A 116 0.61 12.66 1.72
CA GLN A 116 1.19 13.91 2.22
C GLN A 116 0.32 15.14 2.03
N SER A 117 -0.27 15.32 0.85
CA SER A 117 -1.14 16.48 0.59
C SER A 117 -2.40 16.48 1.44
N ARG A 118 -2.87 15.29 1.86
CA ARG A 118 -3.95 15.14 2.84
C ARG A 118 -3.54 15.57 4.26
N PHE A 119 -2.25 15.88 4.49
CA PHE A 119 -1.75 16.50 5.72
C PHE A 119 -1.82 18.04 5.72
N ALA A 120 -1.90 18.69 4.55
CA ALA A 120 -1.70 20.14 4.40
C ALA A 120 -2.99 20.96 4.54
#